data_AF-A0A3D4PCB6-F1
#
_entry.id   AF-A0A3D4PCB6-F1
#
_cell.length_a   1.000
_cell.length_b   1.000
_cell.length_c   1.000
_cell.angle_alpha   90.00
_cell.angle_beta   90.00
_cell.angle_gamma   90.00
#
_symmetry.space_group_name_H-M   'P 1'
#
loop_
_entity.id
_entity.type
_entity.pdbx_description
1 polymer ?
#
loop_
_entity_poly.entity_id
_entity_poly.type
_entity_poly.pdbx_seq_one_letter_code
_entity_poly.pdbx_strand_id
1 'polypeptide(L)'
;RALDQTGTDSQLRNQLSLAHKVTQENQDDTIGNVVATDFLYFDSASELLGNRVLPRKVYEQTMKWKNGSSEEQLLARACGLVFLINKVAAYNDELGVKAEADTVCDLMLEDLNTGSSDLRTKVPKLMDQCDLLMKVGNEYRIQTEESSAWNDEFLNQRNQLANESHRIENERSDRMRAQFGELVKKRSLNHGESKAGRTLSFHFDSSSPVSSDNVTVWVRDGWSIDENSVRVDARQAGNDSATIFVFLPKRSADDLRKHLMDCKAATATLDSRGQPVSPEGIEAKHAMATTKSTAEEKIKQLLNESFQGARVLQGGGNEIAGNNLQEMILEAGEHALTRMYPKFHVGDQLGWDKVYKKAKEGAPDALKMIGHDDEPAKHPVCKAIMGHLGAGK
;
A
#
# COMPACT_ATOMS: atom_id res chain seq x y z
N ARG A 1 39.31 25.45 16.75
CA ARG A 1 38.71 24.26 17.40
C ARG A 1 38.34 24.46 18.87
N ALA A 2 39.03 25.31 19.65
CA ALA A 2 38.62 25.59 21.05
C ALA A 2 37.47 26.62 21.20
N LEU A 3 37.17 27.40 20.15
CA LEU A 3 36.17 28.49 20.16
C LEU A 3 34.93 28.20 19.30
N ASP A 4 34.91 27.11 18.54
CA ASP A 4 33.79 26.71 17.67
C ASP A 4 33.41 25.27 18.05
N GLN A 5 32.51 25.15 19.03
CA GLN A 5 32.03 23.86 19.55
C GLN A 5 30.88 23.28 18.70
N THR A 6 30.22 24.08 17.86
CA THR A 6 29.05 23.69 17.07
C THR A 6 29.35 23.48 15.58
N GLY A 7 30.53 23.92 15.09
CA GLY A 7 30.95 23.77 13.69
C GLY A 7 30.40 24.84 12.74
N THR A 8 29.63 25.80 13.27
CA THR A 8 28.92 26.83 12.49
C THR A 8 29.85 27.87 11.87
N ASP A 9 30.99 28.19 12.50
CA ASP A 9 31.93 29.16 11.93
C ASP A 9 32.57 28.64 10.64
N SER A 10 32.79 27.32 10.57
CA SER A 10 33.31 26.68 9.36
C SER A 10 32.32 26.71 8.20
N GLN A 11 31.03 26.52 8.48
CA GLN A 11 29.96 26.60 7.48
C GLN A 11 29.79 28.04 6.97
N LEU A 12 29.75 29.02 7.86
CA LEU A 12 29.64 30.44 7.49
C LEU A 12 30.82 30.88 6.63
N ARG A 13 32.04 30.47 6.98
CA ARG A 13 33.24 30.77 6.19
C ARG A 13 33.17 30.17 4.79
N ASN A 14 32.71 28.93 4.66
CA ASN A 14 32.54 28.29 3.36
C ASN A 14 31.49 29.00 2.51
N GLN A 15 30.35 29.38 3.09
CA GLN A 15 29.31 30.15 2.39
C GLN A 15 29.80 31.52 1.93
N LEU A 16 30.50 32.26 2.80
CA LEU A 16 31.08 33.56 2.45
C LEU A 16 32.17 33.44 1.38
N SER A 17 33.02 32.42 1.47
CA SER A 17 34.04 32.15 0.46
C SER A 17 33.42 31.81 -0.89
N LEU A 18 32.34 31.03 -0.90
CA LEU A 18 31.61 30.68 -2.12
C LEU A 18 30.97 31.92 -2.75
N ALA A 19 30.25 32.71 -1.95
CA ALA A 19 29.64 33.96 -2.40
C ALA A 19 30.68 34.93 -2.97
N HIS A 20 31.86 35.00 -2.37
CA HIS A 20 32.97 35.81 -2.87
C HIS A 20 33.48 35.31 -4.24
N LYS A 21 33.73 34.01 -4.41
CA LYS A 21 34.14 33.42 -5.70
C LYS A 21 33.09 33.65 -6.79
N VAL A 22 31.82 33.43 -6.48
CA VAL A 22 30.68 33.68 -7.37
C VAL A 22 30.65 35.15 -7.81
N THR A 23 30.93 36.08 -6.89
CA THR A 23 30.98 37.52 -7.23
C THR A 23 32.18 37.87 -8.12
N GLN A 24 33.32 37.21 -7.92
CA GLN A 24 34.50 37.39 -8.76
C GLN A 24 34.29 36.90 -10.19
N GLU A 25 33.57 35.78 -10.37
CA GLU A 25 33.31 35.19 -11.69
C GLU A 25 32.53 36.17 -12.60
N ASN A 26 31.55 36.88 -12.06
CA ASN A 26 30.71 37.83 -12.80
C ASN A 26 31.19 39.30 -12.69
N GLN A 27 32.41 39.56 -12.22
CA GLN A 27 32.85 40.94 -11.93
C GLN A 27 32.91 41.82 -13.19
N ASP A 28 33.31 41.26 -14.33
CA ASP A 28 33.53 42.00 -15.58
C ASP A 28 32.30 42.01 -16.51
N ASP A 29 31.21 41.37 -16.07
CA ASP A 29 30.01 41.15 -16.87
C ASP A 29 29.00 42.31 -16.78
N THR A 30 28.19 42.45 -17.82
CA THR A 30 27.15 43.50 -17.87
C THR A 30 25.97 43.20 -16.96
N ILE A 31 25.29 44.26 -16.49
CA ILE A 31 24.05 44.15 -15.71
C ILE A 31 23.03 43.31 -16.48
N GLY A 32 22.50 42.28 -15.81
CA GLY A 32 21.62 41.27 -16.42
C GLY A 32 22.23 39.87 -16.41
N ASN A 33 23.55 39.76 -16.19
CA ASN A 33 24.21 38.47 -16.01
C ASN A 33 24.08 37.97 -14.56
N VAL A 34 23.74 36.70 -14.42
CA VAL A 34 23.59 35.95 -13.18
C VAL A 34 24.53 34.76 -13.19
N VAL A 35 25.03 34.35 -12.01
CA VAL A 35 25.89 33.18 -11.94
C VAL A 35 25.03 31.94 -12.04
N ALA A 36 25.31 31.11 -13.05
CA ALA A 36 24.60 29.86 -13.21
C ALA A 36 24.93 28.88 -12.07
N THR A 37 23.92 28.09 -11.69
CA THR A 37 24.01 27.23 -10.51
C THR A 37 24.99 26.07 -10.71
N ASP A 38 25.30 25.71 -11.97
CA ASP A 38 26.27 24.66 -12.30
C ASP A 38 27.70 25.00 -11.85
N PHE A 39 28.00 26.28 -11.58
CA PHE A 39 29.25 26.69 -10.93
C PHE A 39 29.52 25.89 -9.65
N LEU A 40 28.48 25.64 -8.84
CA LEU A 40 28.60 24.89 -7.58
C LEU A 40 29.15 23.48 -7.80
N TYR A 41 28.76 22.84 -8.90
CA TYR A 41 29.25 21.51 -9.25
C TYR A 41 30.75 21.58 -9.55
N PHE A 42 31.17 22.49 -10.41
CA PHE A 42 32.56 22.56 -10.85
C PHE A 42 33.51 23.06 -9.75
N ASP A 43 33.09 23.98 -8.88
CA ASP A 43 33.90 24.43 -7.73
C ASP A 43 34.14 23.30 -6.73
N SER A 44 33.15 22.43 -6.52
CA SER A 44 33.20 21.34 -5.53
C SER A 44 33.58 19.97 -6.11
N ALA A 45 33.65 19.81 -7.43
CA ALA A 45 33.80 18.51 -8.10
C ALA A 45 34.98 17.68 -7.60
N SER A 46 36.16 18.30 -7.43
CA SER A 46 37.38 17.62 -6.95
C SER A 46 37.23 17.15 -5.50
N GLU A 47 36.58 17.96 -4.65
CA GLU A 47 36.31 17.60 -3.25
C GLU A 47 35.28 16.46 -3.17
N LEU A 48 34.20 16.55 -3.96
CA LEU A 48 33.17 15.54 -4.04
C LEU A 48 33.72 14.20 -4.55
N LEU A 49 34.66 14.22 -5.49
CA LEU A 49 35.37 13.02 -5.96
C LEU A 49 36.24 12.43 -4.84
N GLY A 50 37.01 13.28 -4.14
CA GLY A 50 37.87 12.86 -3.02
C GLY A 50 37.08 12.22 -1.88
N ASN A 51 35.90 12.76 -1.59
CA ASN A 51 34.98 12.25 -0.57
C ASN A 51 34.13 11.06 -1.06
N ARG A 52 34.35 10.57 -2.29
CA ARG A 52 33.59 9.46 -2.92
C ARG A 52 32.09 9.72 -3.05
N VAL A 53 31.69 10.99 -3.12
CA VAL A 53 30.30 11.39 -3.35
C VAL A 53 29.99 11.50 -4.84
N LEU A 54 30.97 11.99 -5.61
CA LEU A 54 30.89 12.08 -7.07
C LEU A 54 31.54 10.86 -7.73
N PRO A 55 30.80 10.08 -8.54
CA PRO A 55 31.36 8.96 -9.27
C PRO A 55 32.48 9.41 -10.21
N ARG A 56 33.58 8.64 -10.22
CA ARG A 56 34.77 8.96 -11.03
C ARG A 56 34.46 9.13 -12.52
N LYS A 57 33.62 8.24 -13.08
CA LYS A 57 33.19 8.31 -14.49
C LYS A 57 32.48 9.63 -14.81
N VAL A 58 31.61 10.09 -13.91
CA VAL A 58 30.88 11.35 -14.08
C VAL A 58 31.85 12.52 -14.04
N TYR A 59 32.76 12.55 -13.06
CA TYR A 59 33.80 13.58 -12.95
C TYR A 59 34.68 13.66 -14.21
N GLU A 60 35.23 12.53 -14.64
CA GLU A 60 36.16 12.48 -15.78
C GLU A 60 35.47 12.97 -17.07
N GLN A 61 34.22 12.56 -17.28
CA GLN A 61 33.47 12.94 -18.46
C GLN A 61 33.03 14.41 -18.45
N THR A 62 32.50 14.92 -17.33
CA THR A 62 32.09 16.33 -17.23
C THR A 62 33.29 17.27 -17.36
N MET A 63 34.45 16.91 -16.80
CA MET A 63 35.68 17.70 -16.96
C MET A 63 36.24 17.65 -18.38
N LYS A 64 36.08 16.53 -19.08
CA LYS A 64 36.43 16.43 -20.51
C LYS A 64 35.53 17.32 -21.35
N TRP A 65 34.21 17.20 -21.17
CA TRP A 65 33.22 17.97 -21.92
C TRP A 65 33.27 19.47 -21.65
N LYS A 66 33.65 19.89 -20.44
CA LYS A 66 33.88 21.30 -20.09
C LYS A 66 34.88 21.99 -21.03
N ASN A 67 35.86 21.23 -21.56
CA ASN A 67 36.88 21.76 -22.48
C ASN A 67 36.59 21.40 -23.95
N GLY A 68 35.40 20.90 -24.26
CA GLY A 68 34.99 20.45 -25.58
C GLY A 68 34.27 21.53 -26.40
N SER A 69 33.44 21.08 -27.34
CA SER A 69 32.53 21.91 -28.14
C SER A 69 31.46 22.58 -27.29
N SER A 70 30.76 23.58 -27.86
CA SER A 70 29.68 24.29 -27.15
C SER A 70 28.55 23.35 -26.70
N GLU A 71 28.25 22.29 -27.46
CA GLU A 71 27.25 21.30 -27.05
C GLU A 71 27.76 20.41 -25.91
N GLU A 72 29.03 20.00 -25.95
CA GLU A 72 29.66 19.26 -24.85
C GLU A 72 29.71 20.11 -23.57
N GLN A 73 30.02 21.40 -23.67
CA GLN A 73 30.00 22.31 -22.53
C GLN A 73 28.60 22.40 -21.91
N LEU A 74 27.56 22.59 -22.71
CA LEU A 74 26.17 22.56 -22.23
C LEU A 74 25.84 21.23 -21.55
N LEU A 75 26.30 20.11 -22.13
CA LEU A 75 26.07 18.79 -21.57
C LEU A 75 26.79 18.58 -20.22
N ALA A 76 28.03 19.07 -20.08
CA ALA A 76 28.78 19.04 -18.83
C ALA A 76 28.04 19.77 -17.71
N ARG A 77 27.56 20.98 -18.02
CA ARG A 77 26.82 21.84 -17.09
C ARG A 77 25.50 21.17 -16.66
N ALA A 78 24.72 20.67 -17.62
CA ALA A 78 23.48 19.96 -17.36
C ALA A 78 23.70 18.71 -16.49
N CYS A 79 24.71 17.89 -16.79
CA CYS A 79 25.03 16.69 -16.00
C CYS A 79 25.45 17.05 -14.57
N GLY A 80 26.26 18.11 -14.39
CA GLY A 80 26.64 18.59 -13.07
C GLY A 80 25.43 19.01 -12.23
N LEU A 81 24.48 19.72 -12.82
CA LEU A 81 23.24 20.12 -12.15
C LEU A 81 22.35 18.93 -11.81
N VAL A 82 22.14 17.99 -12.74
CA VAL A 82 21.36 16.78 -12.45
C VAL A 82 21.95 16.03 -11.25
N PHE A 83 23.28 15.88 -11.21
CA PHE A 83 23.96 15.26 -10.07
C PHE A 83 23.68 15.99 -8.75
N LEU A 84 23.82 17.32 -8.72
CA LEU A 84 23.56 18.11 -7.52
C LEU A 84 22.10 18.02 -7.06
N ILE A 85 21.15 18.17 -8.00
CA ILE A 85 19.72 18.08 -7.70
C ILE A 85 19.38 16.69 -7.14
N ASN A 86 19.89 15.62 -7.76
CA ASN A 86 19.68 14.25 -7.25
C ASN A 86 20.23 14.10 -5.83
N LYS A 87 21.42 14.65 -5.52
CA LYS A 87 21.99 14.60 -4.15
C LYS A 87 21.18 15.39 -3.14
N VAL A 88 20.68 16.57 -3.51
CA VAL A 88 19.84 17.38 -2.63
C VAL A 88 18.50 16.69 -2.38
N ALA A 89 17.85 16.18 -3.42
CA ALA A 89 16.59 15.46 -3.30
C ALA A 89 16.72 14.16 -2.49
N ALA A 90 17.86 13.46 -2.57
CA ALA A 90 18.14 12.29 -1.75
C ALA A 90 18.34 12.62 -0.26
N TYR A 91 18.79 13.85 0.05
CA TYR A 91 18.98 14.31 1.42
C TYR A 91 17.71 14.91 2.03
N ASN A 92 16.93 15.65 1.23
CA ASN A 92 15.70 16.30 1.66
C ASN A 92 14.71 16.38 0.49
N ASP A 93 13.68 15.53 0.52
CA ASP A 93 12.64 15.46 -0.50
C ASP A 93 11.60 16.60 -0.39
N GLU A 94 11.47 17.22 0.77
CA GLU A 94 10.53 18.34 1.03
C GLU A 94 10.90 19.61 0.26
N LEU A 95 12.14 19.72 -0.24
CA LEU A 95 12.59 20.87 -1.03
C LEU A 95 11.86 20.98 -2.39
N GLY A 96 11.26 19.88 -2.87
CA GLY A 96 10.45 19.87 -4.10
C GLY A 96 11.23 20.14 -5.40
N VAL A 97 12.57 20.21 -5.35
CA VAL A 97 13.42 20.43 -6.53
C VAL A 97 13.64 19.10 -7.24
N LYS A 98 13.26 19.05 -8.51
CA LYS A 98 13.36 17.87 -9.37
C LYS A 98 14.29 18.13 -10.54
N ALA A 99 15.01 17.10 -10.98
CA ALA A 99 15.92 17.20 -12.11
C ALA A 99 15.13 17.10 -13.43
N GLU A 100 14.19 18.01 -13.66
CA GLU A 100 13.43 18.11 -14.91
C GLU A 100 14.16 19.01 -15.92
N ALA A 101 13.88 18.84 -17.22
CA ALA A 101 14.50 19.62 -18.28
C ALA A 101 14.37 21.14 -18.05
N ASP A 102 13.18 21.58 -17.64
CA ASP A 102 12.90 22.99 -17.39
C ASP A 102 13.70 23.52 -16.19
N THR A 103 13.74 22.77 -15.09
CA THR A 103 14.52 23.13 -13.90
C THR A 103 16.01 23.23 -14.20
N VAL A 104 16.56 22.29 -14.98
CA VAL A 104 17.97 22.34 -15.38
C VAL A 104 18.23 23.56 -16.26
N CYS A 105 17.37 23.84 -17.24
CA CYS A 105 17.53 25.03 -18.09
C CYS A 105 17.47 26.34 -17.30
N ASP A 106 16.56 26.44 -16.32
CA ASP A 106 16.43 27.64 -15.48
C ASP A 106 17.66 27.86 -14.59
N LEU A 107 18.25 26.78 -14.08
CA LEU A 107 19.46 26.83 -13.26
C LEU A 107 20.75 27.09 -14.07
N MET A 108 20.72 26.89 -15.39
CA MET A 108 21.83 27.15 -16.32
C MET A 108 21.82 28.57 -16.92
N LEU A 109 20.76 29.34 -16.70
CA LEU A 109 20.64 30.66 -17.30
C LEU A 109 21.73 31.61 -16.76
N GLU A 110 22.49 32.23 -17.67
CA GLU A 110 23.58 33.16 -17.34
C GLU A 110 23.23 34.61 -17.65
N ASP A 111 22.40 34.88 -18.67
CA ASP A 111 21.98 36.23 -19.05
C ASP A 111 20.45 36.30 -19.14
N LEU A 112 19.88 37.16 -18.28
CA LEU A 112 18.43 37.37 -18.20
C LEU A 112 17.86 38.07 -19.43
N ASN A 113 18.68 38.80 -20.20
CA ASN A 113 18.23 39.56 -21.38
C ASN A 113 18.04 38.66 -22.61
N THR A 114 18.92 37.67 -22.80
CA THR A 114 18.81 36.67 -23.87
C THR A 114 17.79 35.57 -23.55
N GLY A 115 17.57 35.27 -22.25
CA GLY A 115 16.57 34.33 -21.79
C GLY A 115 16.91 32.86 -22.07
N SER A 116 16.00 31.93 -21.72
CA SER A 116 16.27 30.48 -21.75
C SER A 116 15.79 29.75 -23.01
N SER A 117 15.38 30.46 -24.07
CA SER A 117 14.77 29.87 -25.27
C SER A 117 15.71 28.89 -26.01
N ASP A 118 16.98 29.26 -26.17
CA ASP A 118 18.00 28.43 -26.79
C ASP A 118 18.35 27.20 -25.92
N LEU A 119 18.45 27.39 -24.59
CA LEU A 119 18.69 26.32 -23.64
C LEU A 119 17.56 25.28 -23.69
N ARG A 120 16.31 25.74 -23.65
CA ARG A 120 15.10 24.88 -23.71
C ARG A 120 14.98 24.10 -25.02
N THR A 121 15.63 24.57 -26.09
CA THR A 121 15.65 23.86 -27.37
C THR A 121 16.76 22.81 -27.46
N LYS A 122 17.94 23.11 -26.89
CA LYS A 122 19.15 22.28 -27.04
C LYS A 122 19.37 21.32 -25.87
N VAL A 123 19.29 21.79 -24.64
CA VAL A 123 19.63 21.03 -23.43
C VAL A 123 18.80 19.75 -23.30
N PRO A 124 17.47 19.73 -23.50
CA PRO A 124 16.70 18.49 -23.38
C PRO A 124 17.13 17.44 -24.39
N LYS A 125 17.43 17.84 -25.64
CA LYS A 125 17.89 16.92 -26.69
C LYS A 125 19.26 16.32 -26.36
N LEU A 126 20.17 17.14 -25.83
CA LEU A 126 21.50 16.70 -25.41
C LEU A 126 21.40 15.74 -24.21
N MET A 127 20.54 16.04 -23.23
CA MET A 127 20.33 15.19 -22.06
C MET A 127 19.70 13.84 -22.44
N ASP A 128 18.71 13.83 -23.34
CA ASP A 128 18.08 12.60 -23.84
C ASP A 128 19.07 11.70 -24.62
N GLN A 129 20.15 12.27 -25.17
CA GLN A 129 21.20 11.54 -25.91
C GLN A 129 22.43 11.20 -25.05
N CYS A 130 22.43 11.56 -23.77
CA CYS A 130 23.61 11.44 -22.91
C CYS A 130 23.67 10.08 -22.22
N ASP A 131 24.74 9.32 -22.46
CA ASP A 131 24.99 8.00 -21.83
C ASP A 131 25.23 8.06 -20.30
N LEU A 132 25.38 9.26 -19.73
CA LEU A 132 25.49 9.44 -18.28
C LEU A 132 24.16 9.78 -17.61
N LEU A 133 23.10 9.97 -18.38
CA LEU A 133 21.79 10.36 -17.89
C LEU A 133 20.75 9.30 -18.25
N MET A 134 19.90 8.98 -17.28
CA MET A 134 18.73 8.14 -17.47
C MET A 134 17.48 8.96 -17.15
N LYS A 135 16.47 8.88 -18.02
CA LYS A 135 15.18 9.54 -17.82
C LYS A 135 14.18 8.57 -17.18
N VAL A 136 13.65 8.93 -16.01
CA VAL A 136 12.63 8.17 -15.29
C VAL A 136 11.39 9.04 -15.14
N GLY A 137 10.36 8.79 -15.95
CA GLY A 137 9.23 9.71 -16.09
C GLY A 137 9.68 11.02 -16.73
N ASN A 138 9.56 12.13 -15.98
CA ASN A 138 10.02 13.46 -16.41
C ASN A 138 11.35 13.90 -15.77
N GLU A 139 11.93 13.07 -14.89
CA GLU A 139 13.13 13.42 -14.14
C GLU A 139 14.37 12.72 -14.72
N TYR A 140 15.50 13.43 -14.75
CA TYR A 140 16.79 12.88 -15.13
C TYR A 140 17.59 12.44 -13.90
N ARG A 141 18.31 11.33 -14.04
CA ARG A 141 19.19 10.78 -13.02
C ARG A 141 20.55 10.42 -13.59
N ILE A 142 21.59 10.53 -12.77
CA ILE A 142 22.92 10.05 -13.15
C ILE A 142 22.91 8.53 -13.28
N GLN A 143 23.29 8.03 -14.46
CA GLN A 143 23.45 6.62 -14.72
C GLN A 143 24.78 6.14 -14.15
N THR A 144 24.74 5.59 -12.94
CA THR A 144 25.86 4.82 -12.39
C THR A 144 25.71 3.34 -12.79
N GLU A 145 26.82 2.61 -12.87
CA GLU A 145 26.79 1.16 -13.14
C GLU A 145 25.96 0.41 -12.11
N GLU A 146 26.06 0.84 -10.85
CA GLU A 146 25.30 0.29 -9.74
C GLU A 146 23.81 0.60 -9.91
N SER A 147 23.42 1.86 -10.17
CA SER A 147 22.01 2.22 -10.42
C SER A 147 21.42 1.48 -11.62
N SER A 148 22.20 1.28 -12.70
CA SER A 148 21.77 0.47 -13.86
C SER A 148 21.53 -0.97 -13.46
N ALA A 149 22.46 -1.60 -12.75
CA ALA A 149 22.33 -2.99 -12.31
C ALA A 149 21.09 -3.22 -11.42
N TRP A 150 20.76 -2.25 -10.55
CA TRP A 150 19.54 -2.30 -9.75
C TRP A 150 18.27 -2.17 -10.59
N ASN A 151 18.26 -1.27 -11.58
CA ASN A 151 17.12 -1.08 -12.46
C ASN A 151 16.92 -2.28 -13.41
N ASP A 152 18.00 -2.83 -13.94
CA ASP A 152 17.97 -4.02 -14.80
C ASP A 152 17.43 -5.23 -14.05
N GLU A 153 17.84 -5.42 -12.79
CA GLU A 153 17.30 -6.46 -11.93
C GLU A 153 15.81 -6.24 -11.64
N PHE A 154 15.38 -5.01 -11.37
CA PHE A 154 13.96 -4.69 -11.20
C PHE A 154 13.13 -4.99 -12.45
N LEU A 155 13.62 -4.59 -13.63
CA LEU A 155 12.94 -4.88 -14.90
C LEU A 155 12.90 -6.38 -15.18
N ASN A 156 13.97 -7.11 -14.85
CA ASN A 156 14.01 -8.56 -14.95
C ASN A 156 12.95 -9.22 -14.06
N GLN A 157 12.90 -8.87 -12.76
CA GLN A 157 11.90 -9.37 -11.82
C GLN A 157 10.47 -9.03 -12.28
N ARG A 158 10.25 -7.81 -12.76
CA ARG A 158 8.97 -7.36 -13.30
C ARG A 158 8.54 -8.19 -14.52
N ASN A 159 9.45 -8.43 -15.47
CA ASN A 159 9.17 -9.20 -16.67
C ASN A 159 8.90 -10.69 -16.35
N GLN A 160 9.60 -11.27 -15.37
CA GLN A 160 9.31 -12.62 -14.89
C GLN A 160 7.88 -12.68 -14.32
N LEU A 161 7.53 -11.75 -13.44
CA LEU A 161 6.18 -11.67 -12.85
C LEU A 161 5.08 -11.41 -13.87
N ALA A 162 5.37 -10.69 -14.95
CA ALA A 162 4.41 -10.46 -16.03
C ALA A 162 3.97 -11.78 -16.70
N ASN A 163 4.87 -12.76 -16.78
CA ASN A 163 4.59 -14.10 -17.31
C ASN A 163 3.99 -15.06 -16.25
N GLU A 164 4.02 -14.70 -14.97
CA GLU A 164 3.56 -15.53 -13.85
C GLU A 164 2.24 -15.01 -13.25
N SER A 165 1.18 -14.90 -14.05
CA SER A 165 -0.13 -14.35 -13.63
C SER A 165 -0.67 -14.91 -12.31
N HIS A 166 -0.51 -16.21 -12.07
CA HIS A 166 -0.96 -16.88 -10.85
C HIS A 166 -0.31 -16.32 -9.58
N ARG A 167 0.95 -15.85 -9.62
CA ARG A 167 1.63 -15.28 -8.44
C ARG A 167 1.06 -13.91 -8.07
N ILE A 168 0.64 -13.13 -9.06
CA ILE A 168 -0.01 -11.83 -8.84
C ILE A 168 -1.44 -12.03 -8.36
N GLU A 169 -2.14 -13.04 -8.87
CA GLU A 169 -3.49 -13.41 -8.39
C GLU A 169 -3.46 -13.89 -6.94
N ASN A 170 -2.52 -14.76 -6.57
CA ASN A 170 -2.36 -15.22 -5.19
C ASN A 170 -2.02 -14.04 -4.25
N GLU A 171 -1.10 -13.17 -4.64
CA GLU A 171 -0.76 -11.96 -3.87
C GLU A 171 -1.99 -11.08 -3.65
N ARG A 172 -2.80 -10.86 -4.69
CA ARG A 172 -4.04 -10.08 -4.60
C ARG A 172 -5.00 -10.73 -3.60
N SER A 173 -5.25 -12.03 -3.73
CA SER A 173 -6.14 -12.77 -2.84
C SER A 173 -5.67 -12.75 -1.39
N ASP A 174 -4.38 -12.89 -1.14
CA ASP A 174 -3.81 -12.84 0.21
C ASP A 174 -3.98 -11.45 0.84
N ARG A 175 -3.71 -10.37 0.07
CA ARG A 175 -3.94 -8.99 0.54
C ARG A 175 -5.41 -8.68 0.78
N MET A 176 -6.31 -9.18 -0.06
CA MET A 176 -7.75 -9.06 0.18
C MET A 176 -8.19 -9.77 1.46
N ARG A 177 -7.71 -11.00 1.69
CA ARG A 177 -8.02 -11.72 2.95
C ARG A 177 -7.47 -10.99 4.17
N ALA A 178 -6.26 -10.45 4.10
CA ALA A 178 -5.66 -9.67 5.17
C ALA A 178 -6.48 -8.41 5.48
N GLN A 179 -6.85 -7.63 4.45
CA GLN A 179 -7.65 -6.43 4.63
C GLN A 179 -9.08 -6.73 5.12
N PHE A 180 -9.70 -7.80 4.63
CA PHE A 180 -10.99 -8.26 5.15
C PHE A 180 -10.88 -8.57 6.65
N GLY A 181 -9.80 -9.26 7.07
CA GLY A 181 -9.53 -9.56 8.48
C GLY A 181 -9.35 -8.31 9.34
N GLU A 182 -8.75 -7.26 8.81
CA GLU A 182 -8.62 -5.97 9.50
C GLU A 182 -9.93 -5.17 9.59
N LEU A 183 -10.79 -5.26 8.56
CA LEU A 183 -12.07 -4.57 8.55
C LEU A 183 -13.13 -5.29 9.40
N VAL A 184 -13.08 -6.63 9.44
CA VAL A 184 -14.04 -7.49 10.14
C VAL A 184 -13.36 -8.14 11.34
N LYS A 185 -13.10 -7.32 12.37
CA LYS A 185 -12.43 -7.76 13.62
C LYS A 185 -13.35 -8.55 14.53
N LYS A 186 -14.63 -8.17 14.59
CA LYS A 186 -15.62 -8.85 15.42
C LYS A 186 -16.13 -10.11 14.72
N ARG A 187 -15.65 -11.27 15.17
CA ARG A 187 -15.99 -12.60 14.62
C ARG A 187 -16.99 -13.37 15.46
N SER A 188 -17.59 -12.73 16.46
CA SER A 188 -18.56 -13.34 17.36
C SER A 188 -19.83 -12.52 17.50
N LEU A 189 -20.93 -13.24 17.70
CA LEU A 189 -22.27 -12.73 17.94
C LEU A 189 -22.78 -13.28 19.26
N ASN A 190 -23.53 -12.45 19.99
CA ASN A 190 -24.24 -12.89 21.18
C ASN A 190 -25.68 -13.15 20.76
N HIS A 191 -26.12 -14.41 20.88
CA HIS A 191 -27.47 -14.78 20.50
C HIS A 191 -28.39 -14.70 21.72
N GLY A 192 -29.39 -13.82 21.63
CA GLY A 192 -30.49 -13.71 22.58
C GLY A 192 -30.14 -13.17 23.97
N GLU A 193 -31.10 -13.25 24.89
CA GLU A 193 -31.00 -12.81 26.29
C GLU A 193 -29.93 -13.57 27.08
N SER A 194 -29.79 -14.86 26.78
CA SER A 194 -28.75 -15.72 27.36
C SER A 194 -27.33 -15.35 26.90
N LYS A 195 -27.19 -14.46 25.91
CA LYS A 195 -25.92 -14.04 25.30
C LYS A 195 -25.08 -15.23 24.87
N ALA A 196 -25.71 -16.26 24.28
CA ALA A 196 -25.01 -17.44 23.82
C ALA A 196 -24.00 -17.07 22.72
N GLY A 197 -22.72 -17.32 22.96
CA GLY A 197 -21.65 -16.98 22.02
C GLY A 197 -21.73 -17.80 20.73
N ARG A 198 -21.77 -17.12 19.58
CA ARG A 198 -21.80 -17.71 18.24
C ARG A 198 -20.62 -17.19 17.44
N THR A 199 -20.00 -18.05 16.64
CA THR A 199 -18.81 -17.70 15.86
C THR A 199 -19.19 -17.54 14.39
N LEU A 200 -18.65 -16.49 13.75
CA LEU A 200 -18.69 -16.30 12.31
C LEU A 200 -17.53 -17.06 11.67
N SER A 201 -17.85 -17.95 10.73
CA SER A 201 -16.87 -18.66 9.91
C SER A 201 -16.73 -17.95 8.56
N PHE A 202 -15.50 -17.65 8.14
CA PHE A 202 -15.23 -16.95 6.89
C PHE A 202 -14.73 -17.94 5.84
N HIS A 203 -15.42 -18.00 4.71
CA HIS A 203 -15.16 -18.90 3.60
C HIS A 203 -14.78 -18.09 2.37
N PHE A 204 -13.59 -18.33 1.81
CA PHE A 204 -13.04 -17.57 0.67
C PHE A 204 -12.89 -18.42 -0.61
N ASP A 205 -13.23 -19.70 -0.57
CA ASP A 205 -13.09 -20.58 -1.73
C ASP A 205 -14.23 -20.36 -2.74
N SER A 206 -14.00 -20.76 -3.98
CA SER A 206 -14.97 -20.65 -5.07
C SER A 206 -16.13 -21.63 -4.97
N SER A 207 -15.97 -22.73 -4.24
CA SER A 207 -17.04 -23.70 -3.97
C SER A 207 -18.01 -23.19 -2.92
N SER A 208 -19.27 -23.62 -2.98
CA SER A 208 -20.23 -23.30 -1.91
C SER A 208 -19.75 -23.86 -0.57
N PRO A 209 -19.89 -23.11 0.54
CA PRO A 209 -19.58 -23.63 1.86
C PRO A 209 -20.48 -24.82 2.21
N VAL A 210 -19.92 -25.78 2.95
CA VAL A 210 -20.68 -26.90 3.53
C VAL A 210 -21.49 -26.38 4.72
N SER A 211 -22.72 -26.88 4.89
CA SER A 211 -23.55 -26.56 6.05
C SER A 211 -22.79 -26.83 7.34
N SER A 212 -22.72 -25.83 8.22
CA SER A 212 -22.06 -25.93 9.52
C SER A 212 -22.98 -25.41 10.62
N ASP A 213 -22.68 -25.75 11.88
CA ASP A 213 -23.41 -25.25 13.05
C ASP A 213 -23.14 -23.74 13.33
N ASN A 214 -22.19 -23.16 12.60
CA ASN A 214 -21.80 -21.76 12.68
C ASN A 214 -22.36 -20.96 11.50
N VAL A 215 -22.60 -19.67 11.73
CA VAL A 215 -22.95 -18.75 10.64
C VAL A 215 -21.76 -18.63 9.70
N THR A 216 -21.97 -18.94 8.42
CA THR A 216 -20.92 -18.89 7.40
C THR A 216 -21.05 -17.66 6.53
N VAL A 217 -19.97 -16.88 6.45
CA VAL A 217 -19.81 -15.74 5.56
C VAL A 217 -18.96 -16.20 4.37
N TRP A 218 -19.60 -16.29 3.21
CA TRP A 218 -18.95 -16.63 1.95
C TRP A 218 -18.53 -15.35 1.22
N VAL A 219 -17.23 -15.08 1.22
CA VAL A 219 -16.64 -13.88 0.64
C VAL A 219 -16.10 -14.19 -0.74
N ARG A 220 -16.55 -13.44 -1.74
CA ARG A 220 -16.12 -13.57 -3.13
C ARG A 220 -15.81 -12.23 -3.73
N ASP A 221 -14.92 -12.22 -4.73
CA ASP A 221 -14.39 -10.99 -5.32
C ASP A 221 -14.66 -10.91 -6.83
N GLY A 222 -14.70 -9.68 -7.35
CA GLY A 222 -15.00 -9.39 -8.74
C GLY A 222 -13.93 -9.81 -9.76
N TRP A 223 -12.79 -10.34 -9.31
CA TRP A 223 -11.79 -10.93 -10.19
C TRP A 223 -12.05 -12.43 -10.43
N SER A 224 -12.73 -13.10 -9.51
CA SER A 224 -13.08 -14.52 -9.62
C SER A 224 -14.51 -14.76 -10.12
N ILE A 225 -15.46 -13.88 -9.75
CA ILE A 225 -16.88 -14.04 -10.10
C ILE A 225 -17.55 -12.68 -10.36
N ASP A 226 -18.59 -12.65 -11.20
CA ASP A 226 -19.40 -11.44 -11.39
C ASP A 226 -20.46 -11.26 -10.29
N GLU A 227 -20.88 -10.00 -10.08
CA GLU A 227 -21.86 -9.64 -9.04
C GLU A 227 -23.21 -10.35 -9.22
N ASN A 228 -23.65 -10.51 -10.46
CA ASN A 228 -24.96 -11.10 -10.74
C ASN A 228 -24.98 -12.58 -10.37
N SER A 229 -23.91 -13.32 -10.65
CA SER A 229 -23.75 -14.70 -10.20
C SER A 229 -23.83 -14.81 -8.67
N VAL A 230 -23.20 -13.89 -7.92
CA VAL A 230 -23.32 -13.88 -6.45
C VAL A 230 -24.75 -13.64 -5.98
N ARG A 231 -25.48 -12.73 -6.64
CA ARG A 231 -26.90 -12.49 -6.35
C ARG A 231 -27.78 -13.68 -6.68
N VAL A 232 -27.50 -14.38 -7.77
CA VAL A 232 -28.22 -15.59 -8.17
C VAL A 232 -28.00 -16.69 -7.12
N ASP A 233 -26.77 -16.92 -6.69
CA ASP A 233 -26.48 -17.92 -5.65
C ASP A 233 -27.16 -17.59 -4.33
N ALA A 234 -27.15 -16.32 -3.91
CA ALA A 234 -27.84 -15.88 -2.70
C ALA A 234 -29.35 -16.15 -2.78
N ARG A 235 -29.97 -15.97 -3.95
CA ARG A 235 -31.39 -16.32 -4.18
C ARG A 235 -31.63 -17.82 -4.18
N GLN A 236 -30.77 -18.58 -4.85
CA GLN A 236 -30.89 -20.05 -4.95
C GLN A 236 -30.68 -20.74 -3.60
N ALA A 237 -29.89 -20.17 -2.70
CA ALA A 237 -29.74 -20.67 -1.34
C ALA A 237 -31.05 -20.66 -0.53
N GLY A 238 -32.03 -19.84 -0.93
CA GLY A 238 -33.34 -19.78 -0.31
C GLY A 238 -33.38 -19.05 1.04
N ASN A 239 -34.59 -18.82 1.53
CA ASN A 239 -34.83 -18.03 2.74
C ASN A 239 -34.44 -18.74 4.04
N ASP A 240 -34.28 -20.07 4.00
CA ASP A 240 -33.87 -20.83 5.18
C ASP A 240 -32.34 -20.92 5.33
N SER A 241 -31.59 -20.51 4.30
CA SER A 241 -30.13 -20.51 4.35
C SER A 241 -29.61 -19.45 5.32
N ALA A 242 -28.70 -19.89 6.18
CA ALA A 242 -27.94 -19.06 7.11
C ALA A 242 -26.59 -18.58 6.54
N THR A 243 -26.33 -18.85 5.25
CA THR A 243 -25.14 -18.34 4.57
C THR A 243 -25.29 -16.86 4.26
N ILE A 244 -24.26 -16.09 4.62
CA ILE A 244 -24.11 -14.68 4.29
C ILE A 244 -23.19 -14.60 3.09
N PHE A 245 -23.60 -13.91 2.03
CA PHE A 245 -22.84 -13.76 0.79
C PHE A 245 -22.25 -12.36 0.77
N VAL A 246 -20.92 -12.26 0.69
CA VAL A 246 -20.21 -10.98 0.58
C VAL A 246 -19.57 -10.90 -0.80
N PHE A 247 -19.84 -9.82 -1.51
CA PHE A 247 -19.22 -9.53 -2.79
C PHE A 247 -18.31 -8.30 -2.67
N LEU A 248 -17.05 -8.47 -3.06
CA LEU A 248 -16.05 -7.41 -3.16
C LEU A 248 -15.87 -7.02 -4.64
N PRO A 249 -16.35 -5.84 -5.10
CA PRO A 249 -16.30 -5.50 -6.51
C PRO A 249 -14.87 -5.31 -7.02
N LYS A 250 -14.65 -5.69 -8.27
CA LYS A 250 -13.41 -5.40 -8.98
C LYS A 250 -13.32 -3.91 -9.31
N ARG A 251 -12.27 -3.24 -8.85
CA ARG A 251 -11.96 -1.82 -9.13
C ARG A 251 -10.56 -1.72 -9.72
N SER A 252 -10.41 -0.87 -10.75
CA SER A 252 -9.15 -0.52 -11.41
C SER A 252 -8.17 -1.70 -11.54
N ALA A 253 -8.64 -2.79 -12.18
CA ALA A 253 -7.97 -4.08 -12.14
C ALA A 253 -6.55 -4.05 -12.73
N ASP A 254 -6.38 -3.30 -13.81
CA ASP A 254 -5.10 -3.14 -14.50
C ASP A 254 -4.10 -2.33 -13.65
N ASP A 255 -4.56 -1.25 -13.02
CA ASP A 255 -3.75 -0.45 -12.09
C ASP A 255 -3.35 -1.25 -10.86
N LEU A 256 -4.27 -2.01 -10.27
CA LEU A 256 -3.97 -2.89 -9.13
C LEU A 256 -2.93 -3.94 -9.54
N ARG A 257 -3.11 -4.59 -10.70
CA ARG A 257 -2.16 -5.58 -11.23
C ARG A 257 -0.78 -4.95 -11.43
N LYS A 258 -0.71 -3.76 -12.02
CA LYS A 258 0.53 -3.01 -12.23
C LYS A 258 1.25 -2.75 -10.91
N HIS A 259 0.57 -2.20 -9.91
CA HIS A 259 1.20 -1.86 -8.63
C HIS A 259 1.58 -3.11 -7.82
N LEU A 260 0.80 -4.19 -7.87
CA LEU A 260 1.17 -5.47 -7.27
C LEU A 260 2.48 -6.02 -7.86
N MET A 261 2.60 -5.95 -9.18
CA MET A 261 3.82 -6.36 -9.88
C MET A 261 5.01 -5.47 -9.51
N ASP A 262 4.83 -4.14 -9.47
CA ASP A 262 5.88 -3.19 -9.09
C ASP A 262 6.36 -3.42 -7.64
N CYS A 263 5.44 -3.58 -6.70
CA CYS A 263 5.76 -3.84 -5.29
C CYS A 263 6.52 -5.17 -5.12
N LYS A 264 6.08 -6.23 -5.80
CA LYS A 264 6.69 -7.56 -5.71
C LYS A 264 8.06 -7.60 -6.41
N ALA A 265 8.19 -6.97 -7.57
CA ALA A 265 9.46 -6.80 -8.26
C ALA A 265 10.45 -6.00 -7.43
N ALA A 266 10.05 -4.84 -6.90
CA ALA A 266 10.91 -4.01 -6.06
C ALA A 266 11.35 -4.74 -4.77
N THR A 267 10.45 -5.52 -4.16
CA THR A 267 10.79 -6.36 -2.99
C THR A 267 11.82 -7.42 -3.36
N ALA A 268 11.61 -8.16 -4.45
CA ALA A 268 12.56 -9.18 -4.91
C ALA A 268 13.93 -8.58 -5.28
N THR A 269 13.96 -7.38 -5.87
CA THR A 269 15.22 -6.66 -6.16
C THR A 269 15.94 -6.23 -4.89
N LEU A 270 15.23 -5.70 -3.89
CA LEU A 270 15.80 -5.34 -2.60
C LEU A 270 16.39 -6.57 -1.88
N ASP A 271 15.67 -7.70 -1.91
CA ASP A 271 16.08 -8.93 -1.26
C ASP A 271 17.29 -9.57 -1.98
N SER A 272 17.31 -9.57 -3.31
CA SER A 272 18.39 -10.15 -4.11
C SER A 272 19.69 -9.34 -4.07
N ARG A 273 19.62 -8.00 -4.11
CA ARG A 273 20.79 -7.11 -4.08
C ARG A 273 21.32 -6.87 -2.66
N GLY A 274 20.48 -7.01 -1.64
CA GLY A 274 20.89 -6.95 -0.23
C GLY A 274 21.29 -5.55 0.26
N GLN A 275 22.42 -5.46 0.98
CA GLN A 275 22.93 -4.21 1.54
C GLN A 275 24.21 -3.76 0.81
N PRO A 276 24.11 -2.77 -0.09
CA PRO A 276 25.27 -2.25 -0.79
C PRO A 276 26.15 -1.42 0.14
N VAL A 277 27.46 -1.40 -0.16
CA VAL A 277 28.49 -0.67 0.61
C VAL A 277 28.90 0.62 -0.10
N SER A 278 28.70 0.71 -1.41
CA SER A 278 28.98 1.92 -2.18
C SER A 278 27.90 2.99 -1.96
N PRO A 279 28.27 4.28 -1.95
CA PRO A 279 27.30 5.38 -1.91
C PRO A 279 26.24 5.29 -3.02
N GLU A 280 26.64 4.90 -4.23
CA GLU A 280 25.77 4.73 -5.39
C GLU A 280 24.77 3.58 -5.18
N GLY A 281 25.19 2.49 -4.54
CA GLY A 281 24.32 1.37 -4.24
C GLY A 281 23.34 1.70 -3.13
N ILE A 282 23.77 2.44 -2.10
CA ILE A 282 22.87 2.92 -1.04
C ILE A 282 21.76 3.78 -1.66
N GLU A 283 22.10 4.70 -2.57
CA GLU A 283 21.15 5.53 -3.30
C GLU A 283 20.19 4.69 -4.17
N ALA A 284 20.71 3.72 -4.93
CA ALA A 284 19.90 2.80 -5.74
C ALA A 284 18.91 1.98 -4.88
N LYS A 285 19.36 1.52 -3.71
CA LYS A 285 18.51 0.84 -2.73
C LYS A 285 17.40 1.75 -2.20
N HIS A 286 17.71 3.00 -1.86
CA HIS A 286 16.71 3.97 -1.41
C HIS A 286 15.66 4.22 -2.51
N ALA A 287 16.08 4.41 -3.76
CA ALA A 287 15.16 4.58 -4.88
C ALA A 287 14.24 3.37 -5.08
N MET A 288 14.77 2.15 -4.92
CA MET A 288 13.97 0.92 -4.99
C MET A 288 12.99 0.80 -3.81
N ALA A 289 13.41 1.19 -2.61
CA ALA A 289 12.55 1.23 -1.43
C ALA A 289 11.40 2.25 -1.60
N THR A 290 11.67 3.43 -2.16
CA THR A 290 10.63 4.41 -2.50
C THR A 290 9.64 3.83 -3.50
N THR A 291 10.13 3.17 -4.56
CA THR A 291 9.27 2.51 -5.56
C THR A 291 8.34 1.48 -4.93
N LYS A 292 8.88 0.65 -4.02
CA LYS A 292 8.09 -0.30 -3.22
C LYS A 292 7.03 0.41 -2.38
N SER A 293 7.40 1.43 -1.61
CA SER A 293 6.50 2.16 -0.70
C SER A 293 5.36 2.82 -1.48
N THR A 294 5.66 3.52 -2.58
CA THR A 294 4.64 4.15 -3.43
C THR A 294 3.68 3.13 -4.02
N ALA A 295 4.19 1.97 -4.47
CA ALA A 295 3.34 0.90 -4.97
C ALA A 295 2.45 0.30 -3.87
N GLU A 296 2.97 0.11 -2.65
CA GLU A 296 2.21 -0.38 -1.50
C GLU A 296 1.06 0.56 -1.11
N GLU A 297 1.32 1.87 -1.06
CA GLU A 297 0.30 2.88 -0.78
C GLU A 297 -0.82 2.85 -1.83
N LYS A 298 -0.46 2.76 -3.12
CA LYS A 298 -1.43 2.66 -4.20
C LYS A 298 -2.25 1.37 -4.15
N ILE A 299 -1.63 0.24 -3.84
CA ILE A 299 -2.36 -1.02 -3.61
C ILE A 299 -3.38 -0.85 -2.48
N LYS A 300 -2.95 -0.29 -1.34
CA LYS A 300 -3.84 -0.08 -0.18
C LYS A 300 -5.03 0.83 -0.52
N GLN A 301 -4.78 1.90 -1.28
CA GLN A 301 -5.82 2.80 -1.77
C GLN A 301 -6.83 2.04 -2.64
N LEU A 302 -6.36 1.34 -3.67
CA LEU A 302 -7.21 0.62 -4.63
C LEU A 302 -8.02 -0.50 -3.98
N LEU A 303 -7.42 -1.23 -3.04
CA LEU A 303 -8.17 -2.25 -2.30
C LEU A 303 -9.22 -1.60 -1.38
N ASN A 304 -8.91 -0.48 -0.72
CA ASN A 304 -9.91 0.23 0.10
C ASN A 304 -11.12 0.68 -0.74
N GLU A 305 -10.90 1.17 -1.96
CA GLU A 305 -11.97 1.51 -2.91
C GLU A 305 -12.83 0.28 -3.27
N SER A 306 -12.22 -0.91 -3.41
CA SER A 306 -12.95 -2.17 -3.60
C SER A 306 -13.82 -2.50 -2.38
N PHE A 307 -13.26 -2.39 -1.16
CA PHE A 307 -14.00 -2.67 0.08
C PHE A 307 -15.13 -1.67 0.36
N GLN A 308 -14.98 -0.40 0.00
CA GLN A 308 -16.07 0.58 0.07
C GLN A 308 -17.24 0.23 -0.86
N GLY A 309 -16.96 -0.44 -1.97
CA GLY A 309 -17.98 -0.96 -2.88
C GLY A 309 -18.56 -2.31 -2.46
N ALA A 310 -18.17 -2.88 -1.33
CA ALA A 310 -18.62 -4.20 -0.91
C ALA A 310 -20.15 -4.27 -0.78
N ARG A 311 -20.69 -5.47 -0.98
CA ARG A 311 -22.11 -5.78 -0.90
C ARG A 311 -22.31 -7.01 -0.02
N VAL A 312 -23.31 -6.98 0.85
CA VAL A 312 -23.65 -8.11 1.72
C VAL A 312 -25.07 -8.53 1.43
N LEU A 313 -25.25 -9.81 1.09
CA LEU A 313 -26.53 -10.43 0.75
C LEU A 313 -26.80 -11.59 1.71
N GLN A 314 -28.05 -11.82 2.04
CA GLN A 314 -28.49 -12.99 2.80
C GLN A 314 -29.06 -14.07 1.88
N GLY A 315 -29.21 -15.29 2.40
CA GLY A 315 -30.06 -16.30 1.78
C GLY A 315 -31.42 -15.73 1.40
N GLY A 316 -31.87 -16.02 0.18
CA GLY A 316 -33.05 -15.39 -0.45
C GLY A 316 -32.73 -14.17 -1.31
N GLY A 317 -31.49 -13.66 -1.26
CA GLY A 317 -31.01 -12.58 -2.13
C GLY A 317 -31.28 -11.16 -1.64
N ASN A 318 -31.73 -10.99 -0.39
CA ASN A 318 -31.92 -9.68 0.20
C ASN A 318 -30.57 -9.04 0.55
N GLU A 319 -30.37 -7.80 0.14
CA GLU A 319 -29.18 -7.02 0.44
C GLU A 319 -29.30 -6.34 1.81
N ILE A 320 -28.21 -6.34 2.58
CA ILE A 320 -28.12 -5.68 3.87
C ILE A 320 -27.41 -4.35 3.70
N ALA A 321 -28.12 -3.28 4.02
CA ALA A 321 -27.60 -1.92 3.97
C ALA A 321 -26.90 -1.59 5.29
N GLY A 322 -25.74 -0.94 5.22
CA GLY A 322 -25.02 -0.49 6.41
C GLY A 322 -23.90 0.49 6.05
N ASN A 323 -23.29 1.10 7.07
CA ASN A 323 -22.27 2.12 6.84
C ASN A 323 -20.87 1.51 6.62
N ASN A 324 -20.63 0.32 7.13
CA ASN A 324 -19.38 -0.41 6.95
C ASN A 324 -19.60 -1.92 6.85
N LEU A 325 -18.59 -2.62 6.34
CA LEU A 325 -18.67 -4.06 6.08
C LEU A 325 -18.91 -4.89 7.35
N GLN A 326 -18.35 -4.48 8.50
CA GLN A 326 -18.54 -5.20 9.75
C GLN A 326 -19.98 -5.12 10.24
N GLU A 327 -20.59 -3.93 10.22
CA GLU A 327 -22.01 -3.73 10.57
C GLU A 327 -22.92 -4.59 9.69
N MET A 328 -22.73 -4.53 8.38
CA MET A 328 -23.53 -5.31 7.43
C MET A 328 -23.42 -6.82 7.68
N ILE A 329 -22.22 -7.33 8.00
CA ILE A 329 -22.02 -8.76 8.31
C ILE A 329 -22.64 -9.13 9.65
N LEU A 330 -22.56 -8.27 10.67
CA LEU A 330 -23.12 -8.55 12.00
C LEU A 330 -24.65 -8.57 11.95
N GLU A 331 -25.28 -7.60 11.30
CA GLU A 331 -26.73 -7.58 11.06
C GLU A 331 -27.14 -8.82 10.25
N ALA A 332 -26.35 -9.17 9.22
CA ALA A 332 -26.60 -10.38 8.47
C ALA A 332 -26.48 -11.66 9.29
N GLY A 333 -25.56 -11.66 10.26
CA GLY A 333 -25.38 -12.72 11.23
C GLY A 333 -26.56 -12.89 12.18
N GLU A 334 -27.15 -11.79 12.66
CA GLU A 334 -28.34 -11.85 13.52
C GLU A 334 -29.55 -12.45 12.79
N HIS A 335 -29.76 -12.07 11.53
CA HIS A 335 -30.81 -12.68 10.70
C HIS A 335 -30.52 -14.16 10.43
N ALA A 336 -29.26 -14.52 10.16
CA ALA A 336 -28.85 -15.91 9.96
C ALA A 336 -29.08 -16.77 11.21
N LEU A 337 -28.85 -16.23 12.42
CA LEU A 337 -29.10 -16.95 13.68
C LEU A 337 -30.58 -17.24 13.91
N THR A 338 -31.46 -16.32 13.52
CA THR A 338 -32.92 -16.54 13.62
C THR A 338 -33.37 -17.67 12.69
N ARG A 339 -32.74 -17.80 11.51
CA ARG A 339 -32.98 -18.89 10.55
C ARG A 339 -32.42 -20.23 11.03
N MET A 340 -31.20 -20.25 11.57
CA MET A 340 -30.60 -21.47 12.12
C MET A 340 -31.33 -22.00 13.35
N TYR A 341 -31.82 -21.10 14.21
CA TYR A 341 -32.47 -21.47 15.46
C TYR A 341 -33.85 -20.80 15.63
N PRO A 342 -34.87 -21.19 14.83
CA PRO A 342 -36.18 -20.51 14.85
C PRO A 342 -36.88 -20.57 16.22
N LYS A 343 -36.59 -21.61 17.02
CA LYS A 343 -37.16 -21.84 18.35
C LYS A 343 -36.25 -21.36 19.49
N PHE A 344 -35.16 -20.63 19.21
CA PHE A 344 -34.21 -20.20 20.25
C PHE A 344 -34.92 -19.38 21.34
N HIS A 345 -35.73 -18.40 20.93
CA HIS A 345 -36.51 -17.54 21.82
C HIS A 345 -37.41 -18.30 22.82
N VAL A 346 -37.84 -19.52 22.50
CA VAL A 346 -38.72 -20.33 23.36
C VAL A 346 -38.03 -20.74 24.66
N GLY A 347 -36.70 -20.86 24.64
CA GLY A 347 -35.89 -21.23 25.80
C GLY A 347 -34.80 -20.22 26.16
N ASP A 348 -34.81 -19.05 25.54
CA ASP A 348 -33.78 -18.04 25.72
C ASP A 348 -34.04 -17.22 27.00
N GLN A 349 -33.59 -17.77 28.12
CA GLN A 349 -33.76 -17.18 29.44
C GLN A 349 -32.52 -17.41 30.30
N LEU A 350 -32.24 -16.48 31.22
CA LEU A 350 -31.16 -16.62 32.19
C LEU A 350 -31.59 -17.55 33.34
N GLY A 351 -30.69 -18.41 33.81
CA GLY A 351 -30.92 -19.27 34.98
C GLY A 351 -31.08 -20.76 34.69
N TRP A 352 -31.00 -21.19 33.43
CA TRP A 352 -31.00 -22.63 33.07
C TRP A 352 -29.92 -23.45 33.76
N ASP A 353 -28.76 -22.85 34.04
CA ASP A 353 -27.68 -23.48 34.82
C ASP A 353 -28.13 -23.81 36.25
N LYS A 354 -28.92 -22.93 36.86
CA LYS A 354 -29.49 -23.12 38.21
C LYS A 354 -30.64 -24.12 38.20
N VAL A 355 -31.49 -24.07 37.17
CA VAL A 355 -32.53 -25.08 36.94
C VAL A 355 -31.89 -26.47 36.86
N TYR A 356 -30.85 -26.64 36.05
CA TYR A 356 -30.15 -27.92 35.89
C TYR A 356 -29.54 -28.42 37.20
N LYS A 357 -28.87 -27.55 37.96
CA LYS A 357 -28.29 -27.91 39.28
C LYS A 357 -29.37 -28.39 40.27
N LYS A 358 -30.46 -27.63 40.42
CA LYS A 358 -31.57 -27.99 41.30
C LYS A 358 -32.30 -29.26 40.85
N ALA A 359 -32.52 -29.41 39.55
CA ALA A 359 -33.14 -30.62 39.00
C ALA A 359 -32.27 -31.86 39.25
N LYS A 360 -30.94 -31.73 39.14
CA LYS A 360 -29.98 -32.81 39.46
C LYS A 360 -30.03 -33.22 40.95
N GLU A 361 -30.33 -32.30 41.84
CA GLU A 361 -30.52 -32.54 43.28
C GLU A 361 -31.91 -33.12 43.61
N GLY A 362 -32.78 -33.30 42.62
CA GLY A 362 -34.14 -33.86 42.79
C GLY A 362 -35.18 -32.85 43.25
N ALA A 363 -34.89 -31.54 43.18
CA ALA A 363 -35.84 -30.51 43.58
C ALA A 363 -37.00 -30.39 42.56
N PRO A 364 -38.26 -30.58 42.97
CA PRO A 364 -39.42 -30.54 42.06
C PRO A 364 -39.74 -29.13 41.55
N ASP A 365 -39.22 -28.09 42.20
CA ASP A 365 -39.47 -26.68 41.91
C ASP A 365 -38.31 -25.99 41.14
N ALA A 366 -37.46 -26.78 40.49
CA ALA A 366 -36.26 -26.27 39.79
C ALA A 366 -36.57 -25.17 38.76
N LEU A 367 -37.72 -25.24 38.07
CA LEU A 367 -38.15 -24.27 37.05
C LEU A 367 -38.51 -22.89 37.61
N LYS A 368 -38.71 -22.74 38.93
CA LYS A 368 -38.86 -21.42 39.56
C LYS A 368 -37.66 -20.51 39.33
N MET A 369 -36.48 -21.09 39.09
CA MET A 369 -35.25 -20.33 38.82
C MET A 369 -35.28 -19.56 37.50
N ILE A 370 -36.18 -19.91 36.59
CA ILE A 370 -36.47 -19.18 35.34
C ILE A 370 -37.87 -18.55 35.36
N GLY A 371 -38.48 -18.41 36.55
CA GLY A 371 -39.78 -17.75 36.73
C GLY A 371 -41.00 -18.59 36.32
N HIS A 372 -40.86 -19.90 36.15
CA HIS A 372 -41.97 -20.80 35.84
C HIS A 372 -42.42 -21.57 37.09
N ASP A 373 -43.67 -21.39 37.51
CA ASP A 373 -44.25 -21.95 38.75
C ASP A 373 -45.32 -23.03 38.48
N ASP A 374 -45.24 -23.67 37.32
CA ASP A 374 -46.18 -24.70 36.85
C ASP A 374 -45.47 -26.06 36.70
N GLU A 375 -46.25 -27.09 36.40
CA GLU A 375 -45.71 -28.43 36.13
C GLU A 375 -44.70 -28.41 34.96
N PRO A 376 -43.58 -29.15 35.03
CA PRO A 376 -42.56 -29.17 33.97
C PRO A 376 -43.10 -29.50 32.58
N ALA A 377 -44.16 -30.32 32.48
CA ALA A 377 -44.79 -30.68 31.21
C ALA A 377 -45.48 -29.48 30.52
N LYS A 378 -45.79 -28.40 31.25
CA LYS A 378 -46.37 -27.17 30.71
C LYS A 378 -45.32 -26.18 30.20
N HIS A 379 -44.06 -26.31 30.63
CA HIS A 379 -42.98 -25.47 30.14
C HIS A 379 -42.62 -25.82 28.68
N PRO A 380 -42.64 -24.88 27.72
CA PRO A 380 -42.43 -25.17 26.30
C PRO A 380 -41.14 -25.95 25.98
N VAL A 381 -40.03 -25.61 26.65
CA VAL A 381 -38.74 -26.29 26.48
C VAL A 381 -38.76 -27.71 27.04
N CYS A 382 -39.31 -27.90 28.24
CA CYS A 382 -39.34 -29.21 28.89
C CYS A 382 -40.29 -30.14 28.14
N LYS A 383 -41.42 -29.63 27.66
CA LYS A 383 -42.35 -30.33 26.77
C LYS A 383 -41.66 -30.77 25.46
N ALA A 384 -40.87 -29.90 24.85
CA ALA A 384 -40.12 -30.23 23.63
C ALA A 384 -39.05 -31.31 23.90
N ILE A 385 -38.33 -31.22 25.02
CA ILE A 385 -37.33 -32.23 25.44
C ILE A 385 -38.01 -33.58 25.71
N MET A 386 -39.10 -33.61 26.48
CA MET A 386 -39.88 -34.83 26.75
C MET A 386 -40.42 -35.45 25.45
N GLY A 387 -40.93 -34.63 24.54
CA GLY A 387 -41.37 -35.08 23.23
C GLY A 387 -40.25 -35.68 22.37
N HIS A 388 -39.02 -35.20 22.53
CA HIS A 388 -37.84 -35.74 21.84
C HIS A 388 -37.32 -37.03 22.48
N LEU A 389 -37.42 -37.18 23.81
CA LEU A 389 -37.03 -38.38 24.55
C LEU A 389 -38.02 -39.56 24.38
N GLY A 390 -39.26 -39.26 23.98
CA GLY A 390 -40.31 -40.25 23.73
C GLY A 390 -41.00 -40.72 25.03
N ALA A 391 -42.24 -41.21 24.91
CA ALA A 391 -43.00 -41.76 26.04
C ALA A 391 -42.43 -43.13 26.43
N GLY A 392 -41.45 -43.18 27.33
CA GLY A 392 -40.95 -44.46 27.85
C GLY A 392 -39.54 -44.51 28.44
N LYS A 393 -38.90 -43.37 28.76
CA LYS A 393 -37.68 -43.34 29.59
C LYS A 393 -37.72 -42.24 30.62
#